data_AF-A0A9W3A724-F1
#
_entry.id   AF-A0A9W3A724-F1
#
_cell.length_a   1.000
_cell.length_b   1.000
_cell.length_c   1.000
_cell.angle_alpha   90.00
_cell.angle_beta   90.00
_cell.angle_gamma   90.00
#
_symmetry.space_group_name_H-M   'P 1'
#
loop_
_entity.id
_entity.type
_entity.pdbx_description
1 polymer ?
#
loop_
_entity_poly.entity_id
_entity_poly.type
_entity_poly.pdbx_seq_one_letter_code
_entity_poly.pdbx_strand_id
1 'polypeptide(L)'
;MIFLLQTLCVLSAWEMTALATSNWNQEARDYILEIHNDKRRGEGGCLMNKLTYDMELERQAKQWAEGCVFKHEMKEGRGENLAWDSNQKPEKELILGSSGRWFDEKKMYSYGQYSCGSSCHYTQMVWGSTSKVGCYSYRCPNLVNAYRNAWYLVCFYTPKGNWNGEKPYDKTCKSKCREGQTEEKGLCVGEGKGVTVNQGGDDGGCDDDQGRCAEWAKSGQCQSNPNYMLKYCRKSCKVCVSKTSCEDSNHDCADWAKRGECKYNPSYMEKNCKKSCHMC
;
A
#
# COMPACT_ATOMS: atom_id res chain seq x y z
N MET A 1 -77.21 -17.83 -20.95
CA MET A 1 -76.21 -18.66 -20.23
C MET A 1 -74.85 -18.14 -20.65
N ILE A 2 -74.23 -17.15 -19.99
CA ILE A 2 -73.47 -17.18 -18.72
C ILE A 2 -72.52 -18.39 -18.59
N PHE A 3 -71.26 -18.07 -18.23
CA PHE A 3 -70.10 -18.88 -17.77
C PHE A 3 -69.05 -19.22 -18.84
N LEU A 4 -67.74 -19.00 -18.66
CA LEU A 4 -66.91 -18.39 -17.61
C LEU A 4 -65.51 -18.17 -18.22
N LEU A 5 -64.84 -17.08 -17.87
CA LEU A 5 -63.39 -16.93 -18.09
C LEU A 5 -62.66 -18.03 -17.31
N GLN A 6 -61.68 -18.69 -17.92
CA GLN A 6 -60.42 -19.02 -17.24
C GLN A 6 -59.24 -18.95 -18.22
N THR A 7 -58.48 -17.87 -18.05
CA THR A 7 -57.08 -17.74 -18.42
C THR A 7 -56.25 -18.89 -17.83
N LEU A 8 -55.54 -19.64 -18.67
CA LEU A 8 -54.36 -20.41 -18.26
C LEU A 8 -53.16 -19.91 -19.05
N CYS A 9 -52.49 -18.94 -18.45
CA CYS A 9 -51.14 -18.52 -18.76
C CYS A 9 -50.21 -19.68 -18.38
N VAL A 10 -49.80 -20.50 -19.35
CA VAL A 10 -48.70 -21.44 -19.13
C VAL A 10 -47.42 -20.63 -19.26
N LEU A 11 -47.03 -19.98 -18.16
CA LEU A 11 -45.67 -19.49 -18.00
C LEU A 11 -44.78 -20.73 -18.04
N SER A 12 -44.15 -20.99 -19.18
CA SER A 12 -43.01 -21.88 -19.23
C SER A 12 -42.02 -21.34 -18.21
N ALA A 13 -41.78 -22.12 -17.15
CA ALA A 13 -40.76 -21.84 -16.16
C ALA A 13 -39.42 -21.77 -16.91
N TRP A 14 -39.01 -20.57 -17.29
CA TRP A 14 -37.61 -20.29 -17.52
C TRP A 14 -36.95 -20.55 -16.19
N GLU A 15 -36.08 -21.55 -16.18
CA GLU A 15 -35.20 -21.86 -15.06
C GLU A 15 -34.51 -20.56 -14.64
N MET A 16 -34.96 -19.96 -13.54
CA MET A 16 -34.13 -19.08 -12.75
C MET A 16 -33.09 -20.00 -12.11
N THR A 17 -32.08 -20.41 -12.88
CA THR A 17 -30.82 -20.85 -12.31
C THR A 17 -30.37 -19.69 -11.45
N ALA A 18 -30.52 -19.80 -10.14
CA ALA A 18 -29.91 -18.89 -9.20
C ALA A 18 -28.40 -18.97 -9.44
N LEU A 19 -27.89 -18.09 -10.32
CA LEU A 19 -26.47 -17.86 -10.46
C LEU A 19 -25.99 -17.56 -9.05
N ALA A 20 -25.07 -18.36 -8.53
CA ALA A 20 -24.52 -18.16 -7.21
C ALA A 20 -24.01 -16.71 -7.12
N THR A 21 -24.81 -15.84 -6.52
CA THR A 21 -24.50 -14.43 -6.33
C THR A 21 -23.40 -14.40 -5.29
N SER A 22 -22.28 -13.74 -5.60
CA SER A 22 -21.24 -13.48 -4.61
C SER A 22 -21.88 -12.93 -3.32
N ASN A 23 -21.48 -13.45 -2.17
CA ASN A 23 -21.94 -12.98 -0.86
C ASN A 23 -20.91 -12.02 -0.24
N TRP A 24 -20.18 -11.31 -1.10
CA TRP A 24 -19.16 -10.36 -0.68
C TRP A 24 -19.76 -9.28 0.23
N ASN A 25 -19.37 -9.33 1.50
CA ASN A 25 -19.94 -8.54 2.56
C ASN A 25 -18.83 -8.01 3.49
N GLN A 26 -19.20 -7.39 4.61
CA GLN A 26 -18.21 -6.86 5.55
C GLN A 26 -17.25 -7.93 6.10
N GLU A 27 -17.75 -9.13 6.36
CA GLU A 27 -16.94 -10.25 6.87
C GLU A 27 -15.84 -10.65 5.87
N ALA A 28 -16.16 -10.68 4.57
CA ALA A 28 -15.18 -10.93 3.51
C ALA A 28 -14.07 -9.86 3.49
N ARG A 29 -14.44 -8.58 3.63
CA ARG A 29 -13.48 -7.45 3.72
C ARG A 29 -12.59 -7.57 4.95
N ASP A 30 -13.18 -7.95 6.08
CA ASP A 30 -12.46 -8.14 7.34
C ASP A 30 -11.45 -9.28 7.22
N TYR A 31 -11.82 -10.42 6.61
CA TYR A 31 -10.89 -11.51 6.33
C TYR A 31 -9.70 -11.05 5.46
N ILE A 32 -9.96 -10.30 4.39
CA ILE A 32 -8.89 -9.75 3.54
C ILE A 32 -7.94 -8.89 4.38
N LEU A 33 -8.46 -7.91 5.12
CA LEU A 33 -7.62 -7.01 5.91
C LEU A 33 -6.86 -7.74 7.03
N GLU A 34 -7.52 -8.64 7.74
CA GLU A 34 -6.93 -9.35 8.86
C GLU A 34 -5.75 -10.19 8.39
N ILE A 35 -5.94 -11.00 7.35
CA ILE A 35 -4.88 -11.86 6.80
C ILE A 35 -3.72 -11.00 6.30
N HIS A 36 -3.99 -9.98 5.50
CA HIS A 36 -2.92 -9.14 4.95
C HIS A 36 -2.13 -8.45 6.06
N ASN A 37 -2.81 -7.80 7.01
CA ASN A 37 -2.13 -7.10 8.09
C ASN A 37 -1.43 -8.06 9.05
N ASP A 38 -1.95 -9.27 9.28
CA ASP A 38 -1.27 -10.30 10.06
C ASP A 38 0.03 -10.77 9.40
N LYS A 39 -0.02 -11.08 8.10
CA LYS A 39 1.16 -11.44 7.32
C LYS A 39 2.20 -10.32 7.29
N ARG A 40 1.77 -9.07 7.09
CA ARG A 40 2.64 -7.88 7.12
C ARG A 40 3.32 -7.69 8.49
N ARG A 41 2.57 -7.87 9.59
CA ARG A 41 3.12 -7.85 10.96
C ARG A 41 4.19 -8.93 11.13
N GLY A 42 3.91 -10.14 10.66
CA GLY A 42 4.84 -11.28 10.74
C GLY A 42 6.16 -11.07 9.98
N GLU A 43 6.17 -10.25 8.93
CA GLU A 43 7.42 -9.90 8.23
C GLU A 43 8.30 -8.90 9.02
N GLY A 44 7.72 -8.08 9.91
CA GLY A 44 8.46 -7.13 10.74
C GLY A 44 9.22 -6.03 9.97
N GLY A 45 8.89 -5.84 8.69
CA GLY A 45 9.55 -4.91 7.78
C GLY A 45 9.41 -3.45 8.18
N CYS A 46 10.37 -2.65 7.75
CA CYS A 46 10.40 -1.21 7.97
C CYS A 46 9.48 -0.47 7.00
N LEU A 47 8.91 0.65 7.46
CA LEU A 47 7.98 1.49 6.70
C LEU A 47 6.82 0.66 6.12
N MET A 48 6.36 -0.33 6.89
CA MET A 48 5.30 -1.25 6.52
C MET A 48 3.96 -0.64 6.90
N ASN A 49 3.25 -0.07 5.93
CA ASN A 49 1.93 0.52 6.18
C ASN A 49 0.92 -0.54 6.62
N LYS A 50 0.05 -0.20 7.56
CA LYS A 50 -1.18 -0.96 7.83
C LYS A 50 -2.11 -0.78 6.64
N LEU A 51 -2.57 -1.87 6.06
CA LEU A 51 -3.56 -1.81 5.00
C LEU A 51 -4.92 -1.41 5.57
N THR A 52 -5.56 -0.48 4.90
CA THR A 52 -6.98 -0.15 5.06
C THR A 52 -7.76 -0.64 3.86
N TYR A 53 -9.06 -0.90 4.07
CA TYR A 53 -9.91 -1.38 2.99
C TYR A 53 -10.41 -0.18 2.19
N ASP A 54 -10.30 -0.25 0.86
CA ASP A 54 -10.72 0.81 -0.04
C ASP A 54 -11.90 0.35 -0.90
N MET A 55 -13.06 0.99 -0.70
CA MET A 55 -14.31 0.63 -1.36
C MET A 55 -14.30 0.94 -2.86
N GLU A 56 -13.48 1.89 -3.31
CA GLU A 56 -13.35 2.20 -4.73
C GLU A 56 -12.48 1.15 -5.43
N LEU A 57 -11.44 0.62 -4.75
CA LEU A 57 -10.70 -0.55 -5.22
C LEU A 57 -11.59 -1.80 -5.29
N GLU A 58 -12.46 -2.04 -4.30
CA GLU A 58 -13.46 -3.13 -4.36
C GLU A 58 -14.40 -2.96 -5.56
N ARG A 59 -14.94 -1.75 -5.79
CA ARG A 59 -15.83 -1.48 -6.93
C ARG A 59 -15.15 -1.81 -8.25
N GLN A 60 -13.87 -1.46 -8.39
CA GLN A 60 -13.07 -1.80 -9.57
C GLN A 60 -12.81 -3.31 -9.67
N ALA A 61 -12.47 -3.98 -8.56
CA ALA A 61 -12.27 -5.43 -8.51
C ALA A 61 -13.54 -6.20 -8.90
N LYS A 62 -14.71 -5.73 -8.44
CA LYS A 62 -16.02 -6.26 -8.83
C LYS A 62 -16.23 -6.20 -10.33
N GLN A 63 -16.04 -5.03 -10.92
CA GLN A 63 -16.20 -4.84 -12.37
C GLN A 63 -15.28 -5.78 -13.17
N TRP A 64 -14.06 -6.03 -12.69
CA TRP A 64 -13.14 -6.96 -13.33
C TRP A 64 -13.53 -8.42 -13.15
N ALA A 65 -13.92 -8.82 -11.93
CA ALA A 65 -14.28 -10.19 -11.58
C ALA A 65 -15.54 -10.67 -12.33
N GLU A 66 -16.56 -9.82 -12.45
CA GLU A 66 -17.80 -10.10 -13.18
C GLU A 66 -17.57 -10.30 -14.69
N GLY A 67 -16.45 -9.79 -15.23
CA GLY A 67 -16.05 -10.04 -16.62
C GLY A 67 -15.61 -11.48 -16.90
N CYS A 68 -15.30 -12.27 -15.86
CA CYS A 68 -14.94 -13.69 -15.96
C CYS A 68 -13.84 -14.02 -16.98
N VAL A 69 -12.79 -13.19 -17.04
CA VAL A 69 -11.56 -13.48 -17.78
C VAL A 69 -10.39 -13.50 -16.80
N PHE A 70 -9.73 -14.65 -16.66
CA PHE A 70 -8.56 -14.79 -15.80
C PHE A 70 -7.33 -14.18 -16.49
N LYS A 71 -7.16 -12.87 -16.30
CA LYS A 71 -6.00 -12.10 -16.75
C LYS A 71 -5.82 -10.85 -15.89
N HIS A 72 -4.60 -10.35 -15.85
CA HIS A 72 -4.22 -9.09 -15.22
C HIS A 72 -4.79 -7.89 -15.98
N GLU A 73 -5.31 -6.88 -15.25
CA GLU A 73 -5.81 -5.62 -15.85
C GLU A 73 -4.67 -4.70 -16.24
N MET A 74 -3.53 -4.73 -15.53
CA MET A 74 -2.33 -3.93 -15.81
C MET A 74 -2.57 -2.41 -15.78
N LYS A 75 -3.51 -1.92 -14.96
CA LYS A 75 -3.77 -0.49 -14.80
C LYS A 75 -2.60 0.21 -14.10
N GLU A 76 -2.09 1.29 -14.70
CA GLU A 76 -0.94 2.02 -14.17
C GLU A 76 -1.15 2.49 -12.72
N GLY A 77 -0.10 2.40 -11.90
CA GLY A 77 -0.11 2.81 -10.49
C GLY A 77 -0.86 1.89 -9.52
N ARG A 78 -1.52 0.83 -9.99
CA ARG A 78 -2.29 -0.11 -9.15
C ARG A 78 -1.73 -1.53 -9.26
N GLY A 79 -1.52 -2.17 -8.10
CA GLY A 79 -1.11 -3.56 -8.02
C GLY A 79 -2.31 -4.51 -8.08
N GLU A 80 -2.05 -5.79 -8.33
CA GLU A 80 -3.11 -6.79 -8.45
C GLU A 80 -2.64 -8.19 -8.03
N ASN A 81 -3.52 -8.90 -7.32
CA ASN A 81 -3.39 -10.34 -7.08
C ASN A 81 -4.68 -11.02 -7.54
N LEU A 82 -4.53 -12.12 -8.29
CA LEU A 82 -5.64 -12.87 -8.86
C LEU A 82 -5.56 -14.32 -8.39
N ALA A 83 -6.72 -14.92 -8.12
CA ALA A 83 -6.81 -16.33 -7.78
C ALA A 83 -8.12 -16.92 -8.28
N TRP A 84 -8.13 -18.21 -8.53
CA TRP A 84 -9.35 -18.94 -8.82
C TRP A 84 -9.34 -20.30 -8.14
N ASP A 85 -10.53 -20.86 -7.93
CA ASP A 85 -10.69 -22.21 -7.40
C ASP A 85 -11.94 -22.86 -8.02
N SER A 86 -11.81 -24.07 -8.53
CA SER A 86 -12.93 -24.81 -9.14
C SER A 86 -13.75 -25.58 -8.13
N ASN A 87 -13.27 -25.76 -6.90
CA ASN A 87 -14.00 -26.49 -5.88
C ASN A 87 -15.35 -25.80 -5.56
N GLN A 88 -16.29 -26.58 -5.02
CA GLN A 88 -17.62 -26.08 -4.63
C GLN A 88 -17.65 -25.59 -3.17
N LYS A 89 -16.48 -25.29 -2.59
CA LYS A 89 -16.42 -24.79 -1.22
C LYS A 89 -17.03 -23.38 -1.12
N PRO A 90 -17.47 -22.96 0.08
CA PRO A 90 -17.96 -21.61 0.31
C PRO A 90 -16.92 -20.53 -0.06
N GLU A 91 -17.39 -19.33 -0.40
CA GLU A 91 -16.57 -18.16 -0.78
C GLU A 91 -15.46 -17.84 0.24
N LYS A 92 -15.73 -18.04 1.54
CA LYS A 92 -14.74 -17.89 2.61
C LYS A 92 -13.47 -18.73 2.37
N GLU A 93 -13.62 -19.97 1.93
CA GLU A 93 -12.48 -20.88 1.69
C GLU A 93 -11.60 -20.41 0.52
N LEU A 94 -12.19 -19.79 -0.50
CA LEU A 94 -11.45 -19.13 -1.58
C LEU A 94 -10.59 -18.00 -1.01
N ILE A 95 -11.16 -17.12 -0.17
CA ILE A 95 -10.47 -15.96 0.40
C ILE A 95 -9.30 -16.40 1.28
N LEU A 96 -9.56 -17.30 2.23
CA LEU A 96 -8.55 -17.82 3.17
C LEU A 96 -7.45 -18.58 2.42
N GLY A 97 -7.85 -19.52 1.55
CA GLY A 97 -6.93 -20.38 0.81
C GLY A 97 -6.07 -19.62 -0.18
N SER A 98 -6.66 -18.67 -0.93
CA SER A 98 -5.91 -17.90 -1.93
C SER A 98 -4.94 -16.92 -1.27
N SER A 99 -5.37 -16.22 -0.23
CA SER A 99 -4.48 -15.31 0.52
C SER A 99 -3.32 -16.06 1.17
N GLY A 100 -3.57 -17.28 1.68
CA GLY A 100 -2.52 -18.17 2.19
C GLY A 100 -1.55 -18.60 1.09
N ARG A 101 -2.03 -19.06 -0.06
CA ARG A 101 -1.20 -19.48 -1.21
C ARG A 101 -0.35 -18.33 -1.76
N TRP A 102 -0.95 -17.15 -1.93
CA TRP A 102 -0.21 -15.95 -2.35
C TRP A 102 0.93 -15.63 -1.40
N PHE A 103 0.70 -15.69 -0.08
CA PHE A 103 1.76 -15.45 0.89
C PHE A 103 2.84 -16.55 0.87
N ASP A 104 2.44 -17.81 0.68
CA ASP A 104 3.34 -18.96 0.65
C ASP A 104 4.37 -18.92 -0.49
N GLU A 105 4.15 -18.11 -1.53
CA GLU A 105 5.15 -17.83 -2.55
C GLU A 105 6.44 -17.21 -1.99
N LYS A 106 6.42 -16.73 -0.73
CA LYS A 106 7.60 -16.40 0.06
C LYS A 106 8.69 -17.46 -0.04
N LYS A 107 8.31 -18.75 -0.08
CA LYS A 107 9.23 -19.89 -0.16
C LYS A 107 10.07 -19.88 -1.44
N MET A 108 9.59 -19.22 -2.50
CA MET A 108 10.30 -19.07 -3.78
C MET A 108 10.97 -17.70 -3.92
N TYR A 109 10.74 -16.78 -2.99
CA TYR A 109 11.26 -15.41 -3.08
C TYR A 109 12.67 -15.31 -2.50
N SER A 110 13.62 -14.90 -3.32
CA SER A 110 14.95 -14.50 -2.85
C SER A 110 14.96 -13.01 -2.53
N TYR A 111 15.21 -12.64 -1.27
CA TYR A 111 15.15 -11.24 -0.84
C TYR A 111 16.18 -10.38 -1.58
N GLY A 112 15.70 -9.39 -2.34
CA GLY A 112 16.53 -8.48 -3.13
C GLY A 112 16.78 -8.94 -4.57
N GLN A 113 16.12 -10.01 -5.03
CA GLN A 113 16.11 -10.37 -6.45
C GLN A 113 15.54 -9.23 -7.30
N TYR A 114 16.01 -9.09 -8.55
CA TYR A 114 15.69 -7.94 -9.39
C TYR A 114 14.19 -7.81 -9.72
N SER A 115 13.47 -8.92 -9.91
CA SER A 115 12.02 -8.93 -10.16
C SER A 115 11.32 -9.95 -9.29
N CYS A 116 10.04 -9.77 -8.97
CA CYS A 116 9.31 -10.71 -8.12
C CYS A 116 9.10 -12.11 -8.73
N GLY A 117 9.15 -12.28 -10.06
CA GLY A 117 9.06 -13.59 -10.72
C GLY A 117 7.78 -14.34 -10.35
N SER A 118 7.89 -15.59 -9.91
CA SER A 118 6.75 -16.40 -9.44
C SER A 118 6.29 -16.08 -8.02
N SER A 119 6.86 -15.05 -7.37
CA SER A 119 6.54 -14.62 -6.01
C SER A 119 5.87 -13.26 -5.93
N CYS A 120 5.34 -12.77 -7.06
CA CYS A 120 4.73 -11.45 -7.16
C CYS A 120 3.50 -11.27 -6.28
N HIS A 121 2.74 -12.33 -5.99
CA HIS A 121 1.60 -12.20 -5.10
C HIS A 121 2.08 -11.98 -3.67
N TYR A 122 3.07 -12.76 -3.22
CA TYR A 122 3.70 -12.57 -1.91
C TYR A 122 4.24 -11.14 -1.77
N THR A 123 5.10 -10.70 -2.69
CA THR A 123 5.75 -9.39 -2.58
C THR A 123 4.74 -8.24 -2.61
N GLN A 124 3.64 -8.36 -3.37
CA GLN A 124 2.57 -7.36 -3.35
C GLN A 124 1.84 -7.32 -2.00
N MET A 125 1.52 -8.48 -1.40
CA MET A 125 0.84 -8.51 -0.08
C MET A 125 1.66 -7.79 0.99
N VAL A 126 2.98 -7.90 0.93
CA VAL A 126 3.91 -7.34 1.93
C VAL A 126 4.65 -6.10 1.46
N TRP A 127 4.20 -5.44 0.39
CA TRP A 127 4.85 -4.23 -0.10
C TRP A 127 4.64 -3.07 0.87
N GLY A 128 5.72 -2.53 1.42
CA GLY A 128 5.67 -1.62 2.56
C GLY A 128 4.91 -0.31 2.28
N SER A 129 5.07 0.25 1.08
CA SER A 129 4.39 1.50 0.71
C SER A 129 2.92 1.32 0.36
N THR A 130 2.48 0.13 -0.04
CA THR A 130 1.06 -0.17 -0.29
C THR A 130 0.29 0.02 1.02
N SER A 131 -0.77 0.83 1.00
CA SER A 131 -1.56 1.19 2.17
C SER A 131 -3.04 0.86 2.03
N LYS A 132 -3.50 0.53 0.83
CA LYS A 132 -4.90 0.24 0.53
C LYS A 132 -5.05 -1.05 -0.25
N VAL A 133 -6.09 -1.80 0.06
CA VAL A 133 -6.52 -2.98 -0.69
C VAL A 133 -8.04 -2.96 -0.84
N GLY A 134 -8.53 -3.40 -1.99
CA GLY A 134 -9.95 -3.69 -2.20
C GLY A 134 -10.08 -4.91 -3.10
N CYS A 135 -10.97 -5.82 -2.75
CA CYS A 135 -11.12 -7.09 -3.43
C CYS A 135 -12.58 -7.37 -3.77
N TYR A 136 -12.80 -8.34 -4.64
CA TYR A 136 -14.12 -8.91 -4.89
C TYR A 136 -13.96 -10.34 -5.41
N SER A 137 -14.86 -11.23 -5.04
CA SER A 137 -14.97 -12.56 -5.64
C SER A 137 -16.27 -12.75 -6.39
N TYR A 138 -16.22 -13.52 -7.46
CA TYR A 138 -17.39 -13.85 -8.28
C TYR A 138 -17.34 -15.31 -8.71
N ARG A 139 -18.48 -16.00 -8.72
CA ARG A 139 -18.58 -17.39 -9.19
C ARG A 139 -18.88 -17.37 -10.69
N CYS A 140 -17.82 -17.49 -11.49
CA CYS A 140 -17.91 -17.49 -12.94
C CYS A 140 -18.47 -18.81 -13.48
N PRO A 141 -19.60 -18.82 -14.22
CA PRO A 141 -20.07 -20.02 -14.91
C PRO A 141 -19.03 -20.56 -15.89
N ASN A 142 -18.27 -19.66 -16.51
CA ASN A 142 -17.10 -19.98 -17.32
C ASN A 142 -16.03 -18.90 -17.13
N LEU A 143 -14.97 -19.21 -16.38
CA LEU A 143 -13.82 -18.32 -16.22
C LEU A 143 -12.86 -18.57 -17.39
N VAL A 144 -12.88 -17.66 -18.37
CA VAL A 144 -12.04 -17.75 -19.57
C VAL A 144 -10.56 -17.77 -19.16
N ASN A 145 -9.77 -18.64 -19.82
CA ASN A 145 -8.36 -18.93 -19.52
C ASN A 145 -8.09 -19.60 -18.16
N ALA A 146 -9.12 -20.15 -17.51
CA ALA A 146 -8.95 -20.96 -16.31
C ALA A 146 -9.86 -22.20 -16.31
N TYR A 147 -11.11 -22.07 -15.85
CA TYR A 147 -11.97 -23.23 -15.60
C TYR A 147 -13.47 -22.89 -15.65
N ARG A 148 -14.32 -23.91 -15.85
CA ARG A 148 -15.78 -23.75 -15.80
C ARG A 148 -16.29 -23.79 -14.37
N ASN A 149 -17.33 -23.02 -14.06
CA ASN A 149 -17.92 -22.93 -12.73
C ASN A 149 -16.86 -22.78 -11.64
N ALA A 150 -16.09 -21.71 -11.69
CA ALA A 150 -14.99 -21.45 -10.77
C ALA A 150 -15.22 -20.17 -9.98
N TRP A 151 -14.77 -20.16 -8.73
CA TRP A 151 -14.58 -18.93 -7.98
C TRP A 151 -13.44 -18.14 -8.61
N TYR A 152 -13.61 -16.83 -8.75
CA TYR A 152 -12.57 -15.90 -9.18
C TYR A 152 -12.45 -14.79 -8.14
N LEU A 153 -11.27 -14.63 -7.54
CA LEU A 153 -10.94 -13.57 -6.59
C LEU A 153 -9.99 -12.57 -7.25
N VAL A 154 -10.37 -11.29 -7.23
CA VAL A 154 -9.57 -10.17 -7.70
C VAL A 154 -9.29 -9.27 -6.52
N CYS A 155 -8.02 -8.95 -6.28
CA CYS A 155 -7.60 -7.97 -5.28
C CYS A 155 -6.74 -6.90 -5.93
N PHE A 156 -7.08 -5.64 -5.70
CA PHE A 156 -6.31 -4.49 -6.16
C PHE A 156 -5.67 -3.75 -5.00
N TYR A 157 -4.49 -3.19 -5.25
CA TYR A 157 -3.62 -2.57 -4.25
C TYR A 157 -3.16 -1.19 -4.68
N THR A 158 -3.17 -0.23 -3.75
CA THR A 158 -2.64 1.11 -4.00
C THR A 158 -1.80 1.63 -2.83
N PRO A 159 -0.66 2.29 -3.10
CA PRO A 159 0.07 2.28 -4.38
C PRO A 159 0.54 0.86 -4.78
N LYS A 160 0.82 0.64 -6.07
CA LYS A 160 1.34 -0.64 -6.55
C LYS A 160 2.68 -1.00 -5.89
N GLY A 161 2.89 -2.30 -5.71
CA GLY A 161 4.19 -2.87 -5.37
C GLY A 161 4.96 -3.37 -6.59
N ASN A 162 5.85 -4.32 -6.35
CA ASN A 162 6.55 -5.11 -7.36
C ASN A 162 7.37 -4.28 -8.36
N TRP A 163 8.02 -3.22 -7.87
CA TRP A 163 8.95 -2.42 -8.65
C TRP A 163 10.23 -3.21 -8.94
N ASN A 164 10.62 -3.30 -10.21
CA ASN A 164 11.87 -3.96 -10.60
C ASN A 164 13.09 -3.23 -10.00
N GLY A 165 14.04 -3.99 -9.47
CA GLY A 165 15.21 -3.49 -8.76
C GLY A 165 14.94 -3.11 -7.30
N GLU A 166 13.71 -3.28 -6.82
CA GLU A 166 13.32 -2.97 -5.45
C GLU A 166 12.86 -4.19 -4.67
N LYS A 167 12.94 -4.07 -3.36
CA LYS A 167 12.50 -5.08 -2.40
C LYS A 167 11.20 -4.61 -1.72
N PRO A 168 10.32 -5.52 -1.30
CA PRO A 168 9.01 -5.15 -0.77
C PRO A 168 9.09 -4.32 0.51
N TYR A 169 10.13 -4.49 1.31
CA TYR A 169 10.37 -3.72 2.52
C TYR A 169 11.86 -3.78 2.92
N ASP A 170 12.32 -2.84 3.74
CA ASP A 170 13.64 -2.89 4.39
C ASP A 170 13.57 -3.79 5.65
N LYS A 171 14.53 -4.69 5.85
CA LYS A 171 14.60 -5.55 7.07
C LYS A 171 15.09 -4.80 8.32
N THR A 172 15.86 -3.73 8.13
CA THR A 172 16.45 -2.92 9.21
C THR A 172 16.25 -1.43 8.91
N CYS A 173 15.99 -0.64 9.95
CA CYS A 173 15.72 0.79 9.81
C CYS A 173 16.04 1.54 11.11
N LYS A 174 16.32 2.84 10.96
CA LYS A 174 16.49 3.78 12.08
C LYS A 174 15.16 4.12 12.76
N SER A 175 14.09 4.22 11.98
CA SER A 175 12.71 4.38 12.46
C SER A 175 11.80 3.36 11.80
N LYS A 176 10.86 2.81 12.56
CA LYS A 176 9.90 1.82 12.04
C LYS A 176 8.89 2.43 11.09
N CYS A 177 8.44 3.64 11.38
CA CYS A 177 7.49 4.39 10.58
C CYS A 177 8.05 5.74 10.15
N ARG A 178 7.39 6.36 9.16
CA ARG A 178 7.77 7.69 8.68
C ARG A 178 7.34 8.75 9.68
N GLU A 179 7.99 9.91 9.58
CA GLU A 179 7.53 11.08 10.31
C GLU A 179 6.06 11.40 9.97
N GLY A 180 5.25 11.69 10.99
CA GLY A 180 3.81 11.90 10.86
C GLY A 180 2.96 10.62 10.95
N GLN A 181 3.57 9.43 10.86
CA GLN A 181 2.87 8.17 11.12
C GLN A 181 3.04 7.75 12.58
N THR A 182 2.05 7.01 13.07
CA THR A 182 2.15 6.26 14.32
C THR A 182 2.38 4.78 14.04
N GLU A 183 2.89 4.06 15.02
CA GLU A 183 3.01 2.60 14.95
C GLU A 183 1.87 1.94 15.73
N GLU A 184 1.17 1.01 15.09
CA GLU A 184 0.15 0.18 15.71
C GLU A 184 0.49 -1.30 15.46
N LYS A 185 0.85 -2.03 16.52
CA LYS A 185 1.19 -3.46 16.47
C LYS A 185 2.23 -3.81 15.39
N GLY A 186 3.26 -2.98 15.20
CA GLY A 186 4.32 -3.21 14.21
C GLY A 186 4.01 -2.73 12.79
N LEU A 187 2.87 -2.07 12.56
CA LEU A 187 2.50 -1.47 11.28
C LEU A 187 2.32 0.04 11.39
N CYS A 188 2.61 0.75 10.30
CA CYS A 188 2.51 2.21 10.25
C CYS A 188 1.09 2.66 9.91
N VAL A 189 0.54 3.56 10.71
CA VAL A 189 -0.81 4.11 10.60
C VAL A 189 -0.76 5.60 10.31
N GLY A 190 -1.69 6.06 9.49
CA GLY A 190 -1.75 7.44 9.02
C GLY A 190 -0.91 7.68 7.77
N GLU A 191 -1.08 8.86 7.19
CA GLU A 191 -0.25 9.31 6.09
C GLU A 191 1.07 9.84 6.66
N GLY A 192 2.20 9.28 6.24
CA GLY A 192 3.48 9.92 6.53
C GLY A 192 3.49 11.30 5.91
N LYS A 193 4.18 12.26 6.54
CA LYS A 193 4.34 13.61 5.99
C LYS A 193 4.86 13.52 4.55
N GLY A 194 3.94 13.61 3.59
CA GLY A 194 4.22 14.06 2.24
C GLY A 194 4.53 15.53 2.39
N VAL A 195 5.73 15.91 2.00
CA VAL A 195 6.29 17.20 2.41
C VAL A 195 5.44 18.36 1.91
N THR A 196 5.00 19.19 2.85
CA THR A 196 4.51 20.52 2.58
C THR A 196 5.66 21.32 2.01
N VAL A 197 5.56 21.65 0.73
CA VAL A 197 6.53 22.45 -0.01
C VAL A 197 6.56 23.85 0.60
N ASN A 198 7.57 24.15 1.42
CA ASN A 198 8.01 25.51 1.65
C ASN A 198 9.34 25.70 0.92
N GLN A 199 9.36 26.69 0.04
CA GLN A 199 10.48 27.04 -0.81
C GLN A 199 11.67 27.51 0.04
N GLY A 200 12.86 27.08 -0.35
CA GLY A 200 14.11 27.82 -0.12
C GLY A 200 14.78 27.58 1.22
N GLY A 201 15.88 26.83 1.20
CA GLY A 201 16.82 26.78 2.31
C GLY A 201 17.98 25.84 1.98
N ASP A 202 19.19 26.39 2.01
CA ASP A 202 20.48 25.70 1.85
C ASP A 202 20.54 24.45 2.72
N ASP A 203 20.71 23.29 2.08
CA ASP A 203 20.57 22.00 2.72
C ASP A 203 21.94 21.31 2.82
N GLY A 204 22.26 20.84 4.03
CA GLY A 204 23.42 20.01 4.26
C GLY A 204 23.20 18.58 3.79
N GLY A 205 23.24 18.32 2.48
CA GLY A 205 23.40 16.98 1.90
C GLY A 205 22.09 16.25 1.49
N CYS A 206 21.11 16.98 1.00
CA CYS A 206 19.91 16.50 0.34
C CYS A 206 20.05 16.63 -1.19
N ASP A 207 20.71 15.64 -1.77
CA ASP A 207 20.75 15.46 -3.21
C ASP A 207 19.90 14.25 -3.64
N ASP A 208 19.72 14.15 -4.96
CA ASP A 208 19.19 12.98 -5.61
C ASP A 208 20.34 12.00 -5.89
N ASP A 209 20.20 10.76 -5.44
CA ASP A 209 21.21 9.71 -5.62
C ASP A 209 21.07 9.02 -7.00
N GLN A 210 20.00 9.31 -7.76
CA GLN A 210 19.71 8.70 -9.06
C GLN A 210 19.56 9.75 -10.17
N GLY A 211 20.15 9.48 -11.33
CA GLY A 211 20.16 10.42 -12.47
C GLY A 211 18.79 10.75 -13.08
N ARG A 212 17.73 10.01 -12.72
CA ARG A 212 16.36 10.19 -13.26
C ARG A 212 15.34 10.66 -12.23
N CYS A 213 15.78 11.02 -11.02
CA CYS A 213 14.88 11.45 -9.94
C CYS A 213 13.91 12.57 -10.34
N ALA A 214 14.38 13.55 -11.12
CA ALA A 214 13.54 14.67 -11.55
C ALA A 214 12.40 14.24 -12.49
N GLU A 215 12.67 13.27 -13.38
CA GLU A 215 11.65 12.71 -14.27
C GLU A 215 10.63 11.91 -13.48
N TRP A 216 11.09 11.03 -12.59
CA TRP A 216 10.24 10.18 -11.76
C TRP A 216 9.37 10.98 -10.79
N ALA A 217 9.90 12.07 -10.22
CA ALA A 217 9.13 12.98 -9.41
C ALA A 217 8.03 13.68 -10.22
N LYS A 218 8.35 14.15 -11.46
CA LYS A 218 7.35 14.72 -12.38
C LYS A 218 6.27 13.71 -12.77
N SER A 219 6.61 12.42 -12.85
CA SER A 219 5.65 11.35 -13.13
C SER A 219 4.86 10.88 -11.90
N GLY A 220 4.95 11.57 -10.76
CA GLY A 220 4.18 11.27 -9.54
C GLY A 220 4.73 10.13 -8.68
N GLN A 221 5.96 9.65 -8.91
CA GLN A 221 6.50 8.53 -8.12
C GLN A 221 6.72 8.88 -6.65
N CYS A 222 6.83 10.16 -6.29
CA CYS A 222 6.92 10.56 -4.88
C CYS A 222 5.70 10.12 -4.07
N GLN A 223 4.55 9.91 -4.71
CA GLN A 223 3.34 9.37 -4.12
C GLN A 223 3.15 7.89 -4.42
N SER A 224 3.45 7.44 -5.65
CA SER A 224 3.21 6.06 -6.09
C SER A 224 4.29 5.07 -5.66
N ASN A 225 5.52 5.53 -5.42
CA ASN A 225 6.63 4.73 -4.92
C ASN A 225 7.42 5.47 -3.83
N PRO A 226 6.77 5.81 -2.72
CA PRO A 226 7.33 6.77 -1.79
C PRO A 226 8.47 6.16 -0.95
N ASN A 227 8.52 4.83 -0.76
CA ASN A 227 9.61 4.20 0.03
C ASN A 227 10.96 4.35 -0.70
N TYR A 228 10.96 4.24 -2.02
CA TYR A 228 12.15 4.43 -2.84
C TYR A 228 12.44 5.92 -3.04
N MET A 229 11.44 6.67 -3.48
CA MET A 229 11.61 8.05 -3.90
C MET A 229 12.02 8.97 -2.74
N LEU A 230 11.45 8.79 -1.55
CA LEU A 230 11.82 9.59 -0.38
C LEU A 230 13.17 9.18 0.22
N LYS A 231 13.74 8.05 -0.23
CA LYS A 231 15.07 7.59 0.20
C LYS A 231 16.16 8.09 -0.75
N TYR A 232 15.97 7.93 -2.05
CA TYR A 232 17.00 8.16 -3.07
C TYR A 232 16.77 9.43 -3.93
N CYS A 233 15.57 10.01 -3.92
CA CYS A 233 15.19 11.15 -4.74
C CYS A 233 14.67 12.31 -3.89
N ARG A 234 15.35 12.57 -2.77
CA ARG A 234 14.86 13.48 -1.72
C ARG A 234 14.68 14.90 -2.24
N LYS A 235 15.61 15.38 -3.07
CA LYS A 235 15.58 16.71 -3.68
C LYS A 235 14.46 16.84 -4.70
N SER A 236 14.35 15.88 -5.61
CA SER A 236 13.28 15.86 -6.61
C SER A 236 11.88 15.72 -6.00
N CYS A 237 11.74 14.96 -4.91
CA CYS A 237 10.49 14.88 -4.16
C CYS A 237 10.25 16.05 -3.19
N LYS A 238 11.17 17.03 -3.17
CA LYS A 238 11.09 18.22 -2.32
C LYS A 238 10.97 17.87 -0.85
N VAL A 239 11.56 16.76 -0.43
CA VAL A 239 11.53 16.28 0.96
C VAL A 239 12.79 16.57 1.74
N CYS A 240 13.64 17.44 1.18
CA CYS A 240 14.74 18.01 1.91
C CYS A 240 14.17 18.76 3.11
N VAL A 241 14.26 18.12 4.27
CA VAL A 241 14.11 18.81 5.54
C VAL A 241 15.36 19.66 5.63
N SER A 242 15.21 20.94 5.35
CA SER A 242 16.21 21.91 5.76
C SER A 242 16.46 21.64 7.25
N LYS A 243 17.72 21.57 7.68
CA LYS A 243 18.07 21.60 9.12
C LYS A 243 17.73 22.97 9.73
N THR A 244 16.64 23.58 9.31
CA THR A 244 16.34 24.98 9.50
C THR A 244 15.15 25.10 10.44
N SER A 245 15.40 24.77 11.70
CA SER A 245 15.29 25.84 12.69
C SER A 245 16.71 26.11 13.20
N CYS A 246 17.50 26.84 12.39
CA CYS A 246 18.70 27.51 12.90
C CYS A 246 18.21 28.74 13.67
N GLU A 247 17.58 28.46 14.80
CA GLU A 247 16.87 29.41 15.61
C GLU A 247 17.33 29.20 17.03
N ASP A 248 17.37 30.30 17.76
CA ASP A 248 17.54 30.24 19.20
C ASP A 248 16.16 29.98 19.81
N SER A 249 16.05 28.90 20.57
CA SER A 249 14.84 28.53 21.32
C SER A 249 14.65 29.41 22.57
N ASN A 250 15.60 30.30 22.86
CA ASN A 250 15.56 31.21 24.00
C ASN A 250 15.98 32.62 23.57
N HIS A 251 15.22 33.63 24.02
CA HIS A 251 15.51 35.04 23.76
C HIS A 251 16.87 35.51 24.29
N ASP A 252 17.41 34.86 25.34
CA ASP A 252 18.68 35.24 25.98
C ASP A 252 19.91 34.66 25.27
N CYS A 253 19.73 33.83 24.24
CA CYS A 253 20.82 33.11 23.60
C CYS A 253 21.93 34.04 23.06
N ALA A 254 21.56 35.22 22.54
CA ALA A 254 22.54 36.19 22.03
C ALA A 254 23.43 36.73 23.16
N ASP A 255 22.87 36.97 24.33
CA ASP A 255 23.60 37.50 25.48
C ASP A 255 24.40 36.41 26.20
N TRP A 256 23.91 35.17 26.21
CA TRP A 256 24.68 34.01 26.65
C TRP A 256 25.87 33.75 25.73
N ALA A 257 25.69 33.83 24.42
CA ALA A 257 26.78 33.69 23.46
C ALA A 257 27.86 34.76 23.64
N LYS A 258 27.48 36.04 23.80
CA LYS A 258 28.42 37.13 24.12
C LYS A 258 29.18 36.91 25.43
N ARG A 259 28.56 36.26 26.41
CA ARG A 259 29.19 35.88 27.69
C ARG A 259 30.09 34.64 27.58
N GLY A 260 30.19 34.03 26.40
CA GLY A 260 31.03 32.87 26.15
C GLY A 260 30.38 31.53 26.50
N GLU A 261 29.07 31.48 26.76
CA GLU A 261 28.35 30.25 27.12
C GLU A 261 28.46 29.16 26.05
N CYS A 262 28.70 29.53 24.79
CA CYS A 262 28.98 28.56 23.72
C CYS A 262 30.21 27.68 24.02
N LYS A 263 31.16 28.20 24.81
CA LYS A 263 32.37 27.50 25.27
C LYS A 263 32.19 26.89 26.66
N TYR A 264 31.49 27.59 27.56
CA TYR A 264 31.35 27.18 28.97
C TYR A 264 30.19 26.20 29.21
N ASN A 265 29.14 26.25 28.39
CA ASN A 265 27.95 25.40 28.49
C ASN A 265 27.52 24.84 27.11
N PRO A 266 28.41 24.12 26.41
CA PRO A 266 28.18 23.69 25.03
C PRO A 266 26.93 22.82 24.88
N SER A 267 26.67 21.91 25.82
CA SER A 267 25.53 20.98 25.74
C SER A 267 24.16 21.70 25.76
N TYR A 268 24.03 22.76 26.57
CA TYR A 268 22.78 23.55 26.60
C TYR A 268 22.68 24.44 25.37
N MET A 269 23.79 25.08 24.99
CA MET A 269 23.83 26.02 23.88
C MET A 269 23.64 25.34 22.52
N GLU A 270 24.16 24.13 22.32
CA GLU A 270 23.92 23.30 21.14
C GLU A 270 22.45 22.90 20.98
N LYS A 271 21.74 22.73 22.10
CA LYS A 271 20.33 22.33 22.07
C LYS A 271 19.40 23.51 21.83
N ASN A 272 19.71 24.68 22.41
CA ASN A 272 18.77 25.79 22.51
C ASN A 272 19.25 27.09 21.83
N CYS A 273 20.53 27.24 21.53
CA CYS A 273 21.14 28.51 21.09
C CYS A 273 22.03 28.33 19.86
N LYS A 274 21.60 27.47 18.93
CA LYS A 274 22.39 27.03 17.76
C LYS A 274 22.81 28.21 16.88
N LYS A 275 21.93 29.19 16.72
CA LYS A 275 22.17 30.39 15.91
C LYS A 275 23.14 31.33 16.60
N SER A 276 22.91 31.62 17.89
CA SER A 276 23.80 32.49 18.67
C SER A 276 25.22 31.92 18.85
N CYS A 277 25.39 30.60 18.79
CA CYS A 277 26.68 29.94 18.91
C CYS A 277 27.34 29.56 17.58
N HIS A 278 26.80 29.98 16.43
CA HIS A 278 27.33 29.67 15.10
C HIS A 278 27.51 28.15 14.86
N MET A 279 26.63 27.35 15.47
CA MET A 279 26.57 25.90 15.28
C MET A 279 25.64 25.51 14.11
N CYS A 280 25.09 26.55 13.49
CA CYS A 280 24.56 26.69 12.15
C CYS A 280 24.95 28.13 11.71
#